data_AF-A0AAF0T8J8-F1
#
_entry.id   AF-A0AAF0T8J8-F1
#
_cell.length_a   1.000
_cell.length_b   1.000
_cell.length_c   1.000
_cell.angle_alpha   90.00
_cell.angle_beta   90.00
_cell.angle_gamma   90.00
#
_symmetry.space_group_name_H-M   'P 1'
#
loop_
_entity.id
_entity.type
_entity.pdbx_description
1 polymer ?
#
loop_
_entity_poly.entity_id
_entity_poly.type
_entity_poly.pdbx_seq_one_letter_code
_entity_poly.pdbx_strand_id
1 'polypeptide(L)'
;MTDRWQRLRKVVMDNDLFVLQNYPPQYCLFTKDLCESHPGGEEGDCEKLLKEHKIQTRSGRRFGSDSRNVRISMLSRDEDFNIFLKSLMAIQGSTNRK
;
A
#
# COMPACT_ATOMS: atom_id res chain seq x y z
N MET A 1 9.86 6.12 -9.37
CA MET A 1 8.78 5.92 -8.38
C MET A 1 7.42 5.72 -9.01
N THR A 2 7.09 6.45 -10.10
CA THR A 2 5.82 6.29 -10.83
C THR A 2 5.51 4.86 -11.25
N ASP A 3 6.47 4.14 -11.85
CA ASP A 3 6.29 2.73 -12.23
C ASP A 3 6.02 1.82 -11.01
N ARG A 4 6.79 1.94 -9.93
CA ARG A 4 6.56 1.19 -8.68
C ARG A 4 5.17 1.47 -8.10
N TRP A 5 4.73 2.73 -8.11
CA TRP A 5 3.40 3.11 -7.64
C TRP A 5 2.29 2.51 -8.51
N GLN A 6 2.43 2.55 -9.83
CA GLN A 6 1.47 1.95 -10.76
C GLN A 6 1.35 0.44 -10.56
N ARG A 7 2.47 -0.26 -10.33
CA ARG A 7 2.46 -1.70 -10.04
C ARG A 7 1.73 -2.00 -8.73
N LEU A 8 2.02 -1.25 -7.67
CA LEU A 8 1.33 -1.42 -6.39
C LEU A 8 -0.17 -1.15 -6.53
N ARG A 9 -0.56 -0.06 -7.21
CA ARG A 9 -1.98 0.26 -7.47
C ARG A 9 -2.69 -0.89 -8.16
N LYS A 10 -2.09 -1.50 -9.19
CA LYS A 10 -2.68 -2.67 -9.87
C LYS A 10 -2.93 -3.82 -8.90
N VAL A 11 -1.91 -4.21 -8.12
CA VAL A 11 -2.05 -5.33 -7.16
C VAL A 11 -3.11 -5.06 -6.09
N VAL A 12 -3.19 -3.82 -5.61
CA VAL A 12 -4.20 -3.44 -4.62
C VAL A 12 -5.59 -3.34 -5.25
N MET A 13 -5.72 -2.80 -6.46
CA MET A 13 -7.01 -2.76 -7.17
C MET A 13 -7.54 -4.15 -7.52
N ASP A 14 -6.65 -5.13 -7.73
CA ASP A 14 -7.03 -6.53 -7.95
C ASP A 14 -7.46 -7.24 -6.65
N ASN A 15 -7.25 -6.62 -5.48
CA ASN A 15 -7.61 -7.17 -4.17
C ASN A 15 -8.60 -6.26 -3.43
N ASP A 16 -9.82 -6.76 -3.18
CA ASP A 16 -10.84 -6.03 -2.42
C ASP A 16 -10.51 -5.85 -0.91
N LEU A 17 -9.36 -6.35 -0.45
CA LEU A 17 -8.93 -6.30 0.96
C LEU A 17 -8.21 -5.01 1.36
N PHE A 18 -7.67 -4.27 0.39
CA PHE A 18 -6.82 -3.13 0.65
C PHE A 18 -7.33 -1.90 -0.09
N VAL A 19 -7.37 -0.77 0.61
CA VAL A 19 -7.65 0.53 -0.01
C VAL A 19 -6.38 1.37 0.01
N LEU A 20 -6.11 2.09 -1.07
CA LEU A 20 -5.10 3.14 -1.13
C LEU A 20 -5.79 4.49 -1.03
N GLN A 21 -5.23 5.42 -0.26
CA GLN A 21 -5.76 6.78 -0.23
C GLN A 21 -5.60 7.44 -1.60
N ASN A 22 -6.69 8.02 -2.07
CA ASN A 22 -6.68 8.80 -3.30
C ASN A 22 -6.51 10.28 -2.97
N TYR A 23 -5.52 10.92 -3.59
CA TYR A 23 -5.28 12.36 -3.45
C TYR A 23 -5.35 13.01 -4.82
N PRO A 24 -5.94 14.21 -4.91
CA PRO A 24 -6.02 14.92 -6.17
C PRO A 24 -4.61 15.31 -6.67
N PRO A 25 -4.37 15.30 -7.99
CA PRO A 25 -3.13 15.79 -8.56
C PRO A 25 -2.93 17.26 -8.19
N GLN A 26 -1.70 17.62 -7.80
CA GLN A 26 -1.31 18.98 -7.44
C GLN A 26 -0.23 19.49 -8.38
N TYR A 27 -0.28 20.77 -8.70
CA TYR A 27 0.71 21.39 -9.56
C TYR A 27 2.06 21.52 -8.83
N CYS A 28 3.11 20.95 -9.43
CA CYS A 28 4.45 21.00 -8.88
C CYS A 28 5.26 22.12 -9.54
N LEU A 29 5.76 23.07 -8.74
CA LEU A 29 6.57 24.19 -9.23
C LEU A 29 7.94 23.75 -9.79
N PHE A 30 8.48 22.61 -9.31
CA PHE A 30 9.78 22.10 -9.74
C PHE A 30 9.70 21.43 -11.13
N THR A 31 8.78 20.48 -11.30
CA THR A 31 8.55 19.80 -12.59
C THR A 31 7.71 20.64 -13.56
N LYS A 32 7.07 21.72 -13.09
CA LYS A 32 6.14 22.57 -13.85
C LYS A 32 5.00 21.78 -14.49
N ASP A 33 4.52 20.77 -13.78
CA ASP A 33 3.48 19.85 -14.25
C ASP A 33 2.61 19.35 -13.07
N LEU A 34 1.45 18.77 -13.39
CA LEU A 34 0.55 18.13 -12.43
C LEU A 34 1.18 16.82 -11.93
N CYS A 35 1.37 16.72 -10.61
CA CYS A 35 1.92 15.55 -9.94
C CYS A 35 0.86 14.87 -9.07
N GLU A 36 0.66 13.57 -9.27
CA GLU A 36 -0.14 12.75 -8.38
C GLU A 36 0.58 12.50 -7.06
N SER A 37 -0.16 12.60 -5.95
CA SER A 37 0.33 12.18 -4.64
C SER A 37 0.18 10.68 -4.49
N HIS A 38 1.15 10.02 -3.84
CA HIS A 38 1.21 8.56 -3.68
C HIS A 38 1.19 8.10 -2.21
N PRO A 39 0.02 8.03 -1.56
CA PRO A 39 -0.07 7.67 -0.14
C PRO A 39 -0.89 6.39 0.15
N GLY A 40 -0.64 5.78 1.32
CA GLY A 40 -1.26 4.51 1.77
C GLY A 40 -2.67 4.67 2.35
N GLY A 41 -3.45 3.58 2.43
CA GLY A 41 -4.86 3.63 2.86
C GLY A 41 -5.28 2.64 3.95
N GLU A 42 -6.61 2.48 4.09
CA GLU A 42 -7.35 2.01 5.26
C GLU A 42 -8.21 0.78 4.97
N GLU A 43 -8.12 -0.29 5.78
CA GLU A 43 -9.24 -1.09 6.34
C GLU A 43 -8.71 -2.23 7.25
N GLY A 44 -9.34 -2.48 8.42
CA GLY A 44 -9.00 -3.60 9.34
C GLY A 44 -7.62 -3.52 10.04
N ASP A 45 -7.32 -4.37 11.03
CA ASP A 45 -6.02 -4.39 11.78
C ASP A 45 -4.86 -4.88 10.89
N CYS A 46 -4.48 -4.07 9.90
CA CYS A 46 -3.57 -4.38 8.80
C CYS A 46 -2.17 -4.83 9.27
N GLU A 47 -1.70 -4.36 10.43
CA GLU A 47 -0.38 -4.73 10.94
C GLU A 47 -0.28 -6.22 11.24
N LYS A 48 -1.33 -6.82 11.82
CA LYS A 48 -1.35 -8.27 12.13
C LYS A 48 -1.46 -9.10 10.87
N LEU A 49 -2.39 -8.74 9.98
CA LEU A 49 -2.60 -9.41 8.69
C LEU A 49 -1.29 -9.45 7.88
N LEU A 50 -0.63 -8.31 7.72
CA LEU A 50 0.62 -8.24 6.96
C LEU A 50 1.75 -9.01 7.64
N LYS A 51 1.81 -8.99 8.98
CA LYS A 51 2.81 -9.75 9.74
C LYS A 51 2.65 -11.27 9.57
N GLU A 52 1.42 -11.78 9.49
CA GLU A 52 1.13 -13.19 9.20
C GLU A 52 1.66 -13.62 7.82
N HIS A 53 1.59 -12.71 6.85
CA HIS A 53 2.14 -12.89 5.51
C HIS A 53 3.63 -12.50 5.38
N LYS A 54 4.35 -12.39 6.50
CA LYS A 54 5.78 -12.04 6.59
C LYS A 54 6.13 -10.65 6.05
N ILE A 55 5.16 -9.75 5.96
CA ILE A 55 5.35 -8.36 5.56
C ILE A 55 5.48 -7.51 6.84
N GLN A 56 6.68 -7.01 7.11
CA GLN A 56 6.91 -6.10 8.24
C GLN A 56 6.52 -4.67 7.85
N THR A 57 5.51 -4.12 8.51
CA THR A 57 5.06 -2.74 8.31
C THR A 57 5.23 -1.89 9.55
N ARG A 58 5.00 -0.58 9.42
CA ARG A 58 4.91 0.32 10.57
C ARG A 58 3.45 0.68 10.82
N SER A 59 2.96 0.29 11.99
CA SER A 59 1.62 0.63 12.49
C SER A 59 1.31 2.13 12.42
N GLY A 60 0.11 2.47 11.98
CA GLY A 60 -0.45 3.82 11.99
C GLY A 60 -0.54 4.40 13.39
N ARG A 61 -0.71 3.57 14.43
CA ARG A 61 -0.70 3.98 15.85
C ARG A 61 0.56 4.76 16.24
N ARG A 62 1.72 4.40 15.68
CA ARG A 62 2.97 5.13 15.96
C ARG A 62 2.99 6.55 15.40
N PHE A 63 2.06 6.87 14.51
CA PHE A 63 1.95 8.15 13.83
C PHE A 63 0.66 8.89 14.23
N GLY A 64 -0.01 8.47 15.31
CA GLY A 64 -1.28 9.07 15.73
C GLY A 64 -2.47 8.73 14.83
N SER A 65 -2.33 7.74 13.94
CA SER A 65 -3.41 7.21 13.12
C SER A 65 -3.98 5.93 13.74
N ASP A 66 -5.10 5.43 13.21
CA ASP A 66 -5.69 4.17 13.65
C ASP A 66 -4.71 3.00 13.38
N SER A 67 -4.78 1.92 14.18
CA SER A 67 -4.01 0.68 13.93
C SER A 67 -4.40 0.00 12.62
N ARG A 68 -5.47 0.49 11.99
CA ARG A 68 -5.90 0.08 10.67
C ARG A 68 -4.99 0.55 9.55
N ASN A 69 -4.29 1.65 9.78
CA ASN A 69 -3.36 2.19 8.82
C ASN A 69 -1.99 1.54 8.99
N VAL A 70 -1.33 1.25 7.87
CA VAL A 70 0.03 0.74 7.86
C VAL A 70 0.84 1.51 6.84
N ARG A 71 2.04 1.93 7.24
CA ARG A 71 3.00 2.56 6.34
C ARG A 71 3.93 1.52 5.76
N ILE A 72 3.96 1.43 4.43
CA ILE A 72 4.83 0.53 3.67
C ILE A 72 5.95 1.35 3.02
N SER A 73 7.17 0.81 3.03
CA SER A 73 8.30 1.43 2.33
C SER A 73 8.31 1.01 0.86
N MET A 74 8.28 1.98 -0.06
CA MET A 74 8.45 1.74 -1.50
C MET A 74 9.87 2.04 -2.01
N LEU A 75 10.79 2.39 -1.10
CA LEU A 75 12.16 2.80 -1.42
C LEU A 75 13.19 1.69 -1.17
N SER A 76 12.74 0.45 -1.00
CA SER A 76 13.62 -0.72 -0.89
C SER A 76 14.28 -1.07 -2.23
N ARG A 77 15.14 -2.10 -2.23
CA ARG A 77 15.69 -2.68 -3.46
C ARG A 77 14.55 -3.26 -4.31
N ASP A 78 14.76 -3.36 -5.62
CA ASP A 78 13.74 -3.90 -6.54
C ASP A 78 13.38 -5.36 -6.19
N GLU A 79 14.36 -6.15 -5.75
CA GLU A 79 14.15 -7.53 -5.30
C GLU A 79 13.17 -7.59 -4.12
N ASP A 80 13.43 -6.82 -3.07
CA ASP A 80 12.56 -6.73 -1.88
C ASP A 80 11.16 -6.24 -2.26
N PHE A 81 11.08 -5.26 -3.17
CA PHE A 81 9.81 -4.72 -3.65
C PHE A 81 9.00 -5.77 -4.44
N ASN A 82 9.67 -6.55 -5.28
CA ASN A 82 9.02 -7.63 -6.03
C ASN A 82 8.54 -8.77 -5.12
N ILE A 83 9.33 -9.13 -4.09
CA ILE A 83 8.91 -10.10 -3.06
C ILE A 83 7.68 -9.58 -2.33
N PHE A 84 7.71 -8.29 -1.93
CA PHE A 84 6.57 -7.64 -1.30
C PHE A 84 5.31 -7.69 -2.16
N LEU A 85 5.38 -7.35 -3.45
CA LEU A 85 4.22 -7.43 -4.35
C LEU A 85 3.68 -8.87 -4.48
N LYS A 86 4.56 -9.87 -4.58
CA LYS A 86 4.16 -11.29 -4.62
C LYS A 86 3.47 -11.72 -3.33
N SER A 87 4.03 -11.33 -2.19
CA SER A 87 3.42 -11.62 -0.88
C SER A 87 2.05 -10.95 -0.77
N LEU A 88 1.90 -9.72 -1.27
CA LEU A 88 0.63 -8.99 -1.21
C LEU A 88 -0.44 -9.60 -2.14
N MET A 89 -0.06 -10.05 -3.34
CA MET A 89 -0.95 -10.83 -4.22
C MET A 89 -1.40 -12.16 -3.61
N ALA A 90 -0.56 -12.78 -2.79
CA ALA A 90 -0.89 -14.05 -2.12
C ALA A 90 -1.88 -13.88 -0.97
N ILE A 91 -2.12 -12.64 -0.50
CA ILE A 91 -3.15 -12.33 0.48
C ILE A 91 -4.49 -12.30 -0.26
N GLN A 92 -5.04 -13.47 -0.56
CA GLN A 92 -6.41 -13.58 -1.04
C GLN A 92 -7.34 -13.65 0.15
N GLY A 93 -8.37 -12.81 0.15
CA GLY A 93 -9.43 -12.87 1.15
C GLY A 93 -9.98 -14.29 1.18
N SER A 94 -10.02 -14.90 2.35
CA SER A 94 -10.88 -16.04 2.59
C SER A 94 -12.33 -15.55 2.54
N THR A 95 -12.80 -15.24 1.33
CA THR A 95 -14.20 -14.94 1.07
C THR A 95 -14.95 -16.26 1.20
N ASN A 96 -15.26 -16.61 2.45
CA ASN A 96 -16.28 -17.60 2.77
C ASN A 96 -17.59 -17.06 2.18
N ARG A 97 -17.87 -17.44 0.93
CA ARG A 97 -19.11 -17.15 0.24
C ARG A 97 -20.17 -18.01 0.91
N LYS A 98 -21.01 -17.39 1.74
CA LYS A 98 -22.34 -17.91 2.10
C LYS A 98 -23.38 -16.98 1.51
#